data_AF-A0A7Y3MG82-F1
#
_entry.id   AF-A0A7Y3MG82-F1
#
_cell.length_a   1.000
_cell.length_b   1.000
_cell.length_c   1.000
_cell.angle_alpha   90.00
_cell.angle_beta   90.00
_cell.angle_gamma   90.00
#
_symmetry.space_group_name_H-M   'P 1'
#
loop_
_entity.id
_entity.type
_entity.pdbx_description
1 polymer ?
#
loop_
_entity_poly.entity_id
_entity_poly.type
_entity_poly.pdbx_seq_one_letter_code
_entity_poly.pdbx_strand_id
1 'polypeptide(L)'
;MPRRHGSWNGPGEWSYEGDWPRPGTEAWQGFGRRMLLRAVLFLAFVLAVLIGVVVLIVTVVNEVGGLTAALIILATPFALLMLAGIVGRSFFRSWRPVRRLIEAAGALADGDYSVRVDPSGSAAIRSVVASFNDMAQRLETADEQRRRLLADLGHELRTPLTVVRGEIEAMLDGVHEIDEEHLRLLMNEVTVMERLLEDLRTLSLIDAGRLELHREPTDLTALVEDVADGYRRRASEAAVS
;
A
#
# COMPACT_ATOMS: atom_id res chain seq x y z
N MET A 1 -42.81 -8.80 25.70
CA MET A 1 -42.02 -7.59 25.36
C MET A 1 -40.59 -8.03 25.04
N PRO A 2 -40.12 -7.97 23.79
CA PRO A 2 -38.76 -8.42 23.45
C PRO A 2 -37.75 -7.29 23.67
N ARG A 3 -36.66 -7.60 24.38
CA ARG A 3 -35.52 -6.72 24.64
C ARG A 3 -34.62 -6.68 23.41
N ARG A 4 -34.34 -5.47 22.90
CA ARG A 4 -33.36 -5.22 21.85
C ARG A 4 -31.96 -5.23 22.47
N HIS A 5 -31.17 -6.26 22.19
CA HIS A 5 -29.72 -6.19 22.32
C HIS A 5 -29.20 -5.31 21.18
N GLY A 6 -28.63 -4.15 21.51
CA GLY A 6 -27.75 -3.43 20.60
C GLY A 6 -26.40 -4.12 20.58
N SER A 7 -26.12 -4.89 19.52
CA SER A 7 -24.78 -5.36 19.22
C SER A 7 -23.92 -4.17 18.81
N TRP A 8 -22.83 -3.97 19.52
CA TRP A 8 -21.79 -3.00 19.19
C TRP A 8 -21.12 -3.45 17.88
N ASN A 9 -21.36 -2.74 16.78
CA ASN A 9 -20.63 -2.96 15.53
C ASN A 9 -19.25 -2.31 15.69
N GLY A 10 -18.19 -3.12 15.74
CA GLY A 10 -16.80 -2.65 15.68
C GLY A 10 -16.50 -1.87 14.39
N PRO A 11 -15.28 -1.36 14.20
CA PRO A 11 -14.94 -0.55 13.04
C PRO A 11 -15.20 -1.33 11.76
N GLY A 12 -16.26 -0.93 11.04
CA GLY A 12 -16.70 -1.39 9.72
C GLY A 12 -16.50 -2.88 9.46
N GLU A 13 -17.54 -3.69 9.60
CA GLU A 13 -17.62 -4.93 8.83
C GLU A 13 -17.53 -4.57 7.34
N TRP A 14 -16.32 -4.71 6.78
CA TRP A 14 -16.07 -4.62 5.36
C TRP A 14 -16.81 -5.77 4.69
N SER A 15 -18.02 -5.53 4.17
CA SER A 15 -18.66 -6.49 3.28
C SER A 15 -17.83 -6.56 2.01
N TYR A 16 -17.01 -7.60 1.91
CA TYR A 16 -16.29 -7.98 0.70
C TYR A 16 -17.31 -8.42 -0.36
N GLU A 17 -17.98 -7.46 -1.00
CA GLU A 17 -18.98 -7.68 -2.05
C GLU A 17 -18.38 -7.57 -3.46
N GLY A 18 -17.05 -7.63 -3.55
CA GLY A 18 -16.31 -7.83 -4.79
C GLY A 18 -15.34 -8.98 -4.61
N ASP A 19 -15.51 -10.05 -5.40
CA ASP A 19 -14.64 -11.22 -5.51
C ASP A 19 -13.16 -10.81 -5.55
N TRP A 20 -12.48 -10.84 -4.41
CA TRP A 20 -11.04 -10.60 -4.36
C TRP A 20 -10.33 -11.93 -4.67
N PRO A 21 -9.49 -12.01 -5.71
CA PRO A 21 -8.77 -13.23 -6.02
C PRO A 21 -7.75 -13.45 -4.91
N ARG A 22 -8.01 -14.45 -4.06
CA ARG A 22 -7.12 -14.84 -2.98
C ARG A 22 -5.74 -15.15 -3.57
N PRO A 23 -4.64 -14.59 -3.01
CA PRO A 23 -3.30 -14.97 -3.44
C PRO A 23 -3.10 -16.45 -3.10
N GLY A 24 -3.23 -17.31 -4.11
CA GLY A 24 -3.14 -18.77 -3.96
C GLY A 24 -4.16 -19.60 -4.75
N THR A 25 -5.22 -19.02 -5.30
CA THR A 25 -6.24 -19.81 -6.03
C THR A 25 -6.03 -19.74 -7.55
N GLU A 26 -5.68 -20.89 -8.15
CA GLU A 26 -5.65 -21.29 -9.59
C GLU A 26 -4.92 -20.40 -10.63
N ALA A 27 -4.99 -19.07 -10.54
CA ALA A 27 -4.42 -18.15 -11.52
C ALA A 27 -2.88 -18.22 -11.59
N TRP A 28 -2.22 -18.47 -10.46
CA TRP A 28 -0.76 -18.52 -10.35
C TRP A 28 -0.17 -19.87 -10.79
N GLN A 29 -0.85 -20.99 -10.53
CA GLN A 29 -0.35 -22.34 -10.86
C GLN A 29 -0.28 -22.56 -12.38
N GLY A 30 -1.18 -21.94 -13.15
CA GLY A 30 -1.15 -21.98 -14.61
C GLY A 30 -0.18 -20.99 -15.25
N PHE A 31 0.16 -19.87 -14.60
CA PHE A 31 0.95 -18.80 -15.21
C PHE A 31 2.40 -19.22 -15.46
N GLY A 32 3.10 -19.70 -14.43
CA GLY A 32 4.48 -20.18 -14.56
C GLY A 32 4.56 -21.33 -15.56
N ARG A 33 3.66 -22.31 -15.46
CA ARG A 33 3.64 -23.47 -16.36
C ARG A 33 3.29 -23.11 -17.80
N ARG A 34 2.32 -22.22 -18.06
CA ARG A 34 1.95 -21.78 -19.44
C ARG A 34 2.98 -20.83 -20.04
N MET A 35 3.62 -19.98 -19.23
CA MET A 35 4.68 -19.08 -19.70
C MET A 35 5.97 -19.84 -19.97
N LEU A 36 6.35 -20.78 -19.09
CA LEU A 36 7.43 -21.73 -19.33
C LEU A 36 7.11 -22.60 -20.53
N LEU A 37 5.90 -23.14 -20.66
CA LEU A 37 5.47 -23.88 -21.86
C LEU A 37 5.61 -23.02 -23.10
N ARG A 38 5.18 -21.76 -23.11
CA ARG A 38 5.32 -20.87 -24.28
C ARG A 38 6.78 -20.50 -24.59
N ALA A 39 7.62 -20.31 -23.57
CA ALA A 39 9.04 -20.04 -23.74
C ALA A 39 9.78 -21.28 -24.25
N VAL A 40 9.47 -22.46 -23.70
CA VAL A 40 9.99 -23.76 -24.16
C VAL A 40 9.50 -24.06 -25.56
N LEU A 41 8.22 -23.82 -25.87
CA LEU A 41 7.68 -23.97 -27.22
C LEU A 41 8.34 -23.00 -28.20
N PHE A 42 8.64 -21.76 -27.78
CA PHE A 42 9.40 -20.81 -28.60
C PHE A 42 10.83 -21.28 -28.84
N LEU A 43 11.53 -21.74 -27.79
CA LEU A 43 12.90 -22.26 -27.90
C LEU A 43 12.95 -23.54 -28.76
N ALA A 44 12.02 -24.46 -28.55
CA ALA A 44 11.86 -25.68 -29.34
C ALA A 44 11.49 -25.36 -30.79
N PHE A 45 10.66 -24.33 -31.01
CA PHE A 45 10.36 -23.83 -32.34
C PHE A 45 11.62 -23.27 -33.03
N VAL A 46 12.40 -22.43 -32.35
CA VAL A 46 13.69 -21.91 -32.86
C VAL A 46 14.68 -23.04 -33.15
N LEU A 47 14.70 -24.08 -32.33
CA LEU A 47 15.55 -25.25 -32.56
C LEU A 47 15.07 -26.06 -33.77
N ALA A 48 13.76 -26.30 -33.90
CA ALA A 48 13.17 -26.99 -35.04
C ALA A 48 13.37 -26.22 -36.35
N VAL A 49 13.33 -24.88 -36.29
CA VAL A 49 13.71 -23.98 -37.39
C VAL A 49 15.14 -24.24 -37.83
N LEU A 50 16.08 -24.21 -36.88
CA LEU A 50 17.50 -24.43 -37.13
C LEU A 50 17.76 -25.81 -37.74
N ILE A 51 17.16 -26.85 -37.17
CA ILE A 51 17.26 -28.23 -37.64
C ILE A 51 16.66 -28.36 -39.05
N GLY A 52 15.48 -27.79 -39.29
CA GLY A 52 14.82 -27.81 -40.59
C GLY A 52 15.64 -27.12 -41.68
N VAL A 53 16.29 -26.00 -41.37
CA VAL A 53 17.22 -25.32 -42.28
C VAL A 53 18.44 -26.19 -42.57
N VAL A 54 19.05 -26.79 -41.55
CA VAL A 54 20.22 -27.67 -41.72
C VAL A 54 19.87 -28.90 -42.56
N VAL A 55 18.75 -29.58 -42.25
CA VAL A 55 18.29 -30.77 -42.99
C VAL A 55 17.98 -30.38 -44.44
N LEU A 56 17.33 -29.24 -44.68
CA LEU A 56 17.06 -28.75 -46.03
C LEU A 56 18.34 -28.51 -46.84
N ILE A 57 19.35 -27.88 -46.23
CA ILE A 57 20.64 -27.65 -46.88
C ILE A 57 21.26 -29.00 -47.27
N VAL A 58 21.26 -29.97 -46.35
CA VAL A 58 21.83 -31.30 -46.59
C VAL A 58 21.08 -32.06 -47.68
N THR A 59 19.73 -32.09 -47.66
CA THR A 59 18.94 -32.86 -48.64
C THR A 59 19.00 -32.25 -50.04
N VAL A 60 18.93 -30.92 -50.13
CA VAL A 60 18.96 -30.23 -51.43
C VAL A 60 20.35 -30.34 -52.09
N VAL A 61 21.43 -30.23 -51.31
CA VAL A 61 22.80 -30.42 -51.82
C VAL A 61 23.02 -31.85 -52.32
N ASN A 62 22.34 -32.84 -51.73
CA ASN A 62 22.62 -34.26 -52.00
C ASN A 62 21.72 -34.89 -53.07
N GLU A 63 20.48 -34.44 -53.25
CA GLU A 63 19.51 -35.08 -54.17
C GLU A 63 19.03 -34.20 -55.33
N VAL A 64 19.00 -32.87 -55.18
CA VAL A 64 18.25 -32.00 -56.09
C VAL A 64 19.18 -31.03 -56.82
N GLY A 65 19.56 -31.36 -58.05
CA GLY A 65 20.19 -30.42 -58.97
C GLY A 65 19.13 -29.64 -59.77
N GLY A 66 19.11 -28.30 -59.66
CA GLY A 66 18.27 -27.45 -60.53
C GLY A 66 17.59 -26.27 -59.83
N LEU A 67 16.64 -25.62 -60.51
CA LEU A 67 15.97 -24.40 -60.04
C LEU A 67 14.98 -24.63 -58.87
N THR A 68 14.43 -25.84 -58.72
CA THR A 68 13.50 -26.20 -57.63
C THR A 68 14.19 -26.26 -56.27
N ALA A 69 15.42 -26.78 -56.23
CA ALA A 69 16.32 -26.73 -55.08
C ALA A 69 16.53 -25.30 -54.56
N ALA A 70 16.80 -24.38 -55.48
CA ALA A 70 17.02 -22.97 -55.15
C ALA A 70 15.77 -22.30 -54.56
N LEU A 71 14.57 -22.62 -55.07
CA LEU A 71 13.31 -22.08 -54.55
C LEU A 71 13.01 -22.55 -53.11
N ILE A 72 13.27 -23.82 -52.78
CA ILE A 72 13.03 -24.34 -51.43
C ILE A 72 14.07 -23.77 -50.44
N ILE A 73 15.35 -23.72 -50.83
CA ILE A 73 16.42 -23.12 -50.01
C ILE A 73 16.11 -21.66 -49.66
N LEU A 74 15.47 -20.90 -50.56
CA LEU A 74 15.12 -19.51 -50.33
C LEU A 74 13.82 -19.34 -49.51
N ALA A 75 12.81 -20.17 -49.77
CA ALA A 75 11.48 -20.05 -49.15
C ALA A 75 11.44 -20.47 -47.68
N THR A 76 12.18 -21.52 -47.31
CA THR A 76 12.20 -22.06 -45.94
C THR A 76 12.77 -21.08 -44.89
N PRO A 77 13.95 -20.45 -45.06
CA PRO A 77 14.45 -19.48 -44.10
C PRO A 77 13.56 -18.23 -44.05
N PHE A 78 12.95 -17.83 -45.17
CA PHE A 78 12.00 -16.72 -45.19
C PHE A 78 10.75 -17.01 -44.36
N ALA A 79 10.14 -18.19 -44.52
CA ALA A 79 9.00 -18.62 -43.73
C ALA A 79 9.33 -18.69 -42.22
N LEU A 80 10.54 -19.14 -41.89
CA LEU A 80 10.99 -19.26 -40.51
C LEU A 80 11.27 -17.89 -39.87
N LEU A 81 11.88 -16.96 -40.61
CA LEU A 81 12.05 -15.57 -40.17
C LEU A 81 10.70 -14.88 -39.96
N MET A 82 9.73 -15.10 -40.85
CA MET A 82 8.39 -14.55 -40.70
C MET A 82 7.71 -15.10 -39.43
N LEU A 83 7.80 -16.40 -39.20
CA LEU A 83 7.21 -17.03 -38.01
C LEU A 83 7.93 -16.61 -36.72
N ALA A 84 9.26 -16.50 -36.74
CA ALA A 84 10.04 -15.94 -35.63
C ALA A 84 9.66 -14.48 -35.34
N GLY A 85 9.42 -13.66 -36.36
CA GLY A 85 8.95 -12.29 -36.21
C GLY A 85 7.55 -12.20 -35.57
N ILE A 86 6.62 -13.08 -35.97
CA ILE A 86 5.27 -13.16 -35.40
C ILE A 86 5.32 -13.59 -33.93
N VAL A 87 6.05 -14.65 -33.61
CA VAL A 87 6.15 -15.14 -32.23
C VAL A 87 6.93 -14.17 -31.34
N GLY A 88 8.05 -13.63 -31.84
CA GLY A 88 8.82 -12.60 -31.14
C GLY A 88 7.98 -11.37 -30.82
N ARG A 89 7.19 -10.89 -31.79
CA ARG A 89 6.26 -9.76 -31.57
C ARG A 89 5.23 -10.06 -30.49
N SER A 90 4.67 -11.27 -30.47
CA SER A 90 3.70 -11.69 -29.44
C SER A 90 4.33 -11.78 -28.04
N PHE A 91 5.57 -12.27 -27.96
CA PHE A 91 6.35 -12.34 -26.73
C PHE A 91 6.68 -10.95 -26.19
N PHE A 92 7.26 -10.07 -27.01
CA PHE A 92 7.59 -8.70 -26.61
C PHE A 92 6.36 -7.89 -26.18
N ARG A 93 5.19 -8.14 -26.78
CA ARG A 93 3.94 -7.48 -26.39
C ARG A 93 3.46 -7.89 -24.99
N SER A 94 3.83 -9.09 -24.54
CA SER A 94 3.49 -9.62 -23.22
C SER A 94 4.39 -9.07 -22.09
N TRP A 95 5.58 -8.56 -22.42
CA TRP A 95 6.52 -7.96 -21.46
C TRP A 95 6.29 -6.47 -21.18
N ARG A 96 5.62 -5.74 -22.09
CA ARG A 96 5.32 -4.30 -21.90
C ARG A 96 4.58 -3.99 -20.58
N PRO A 97 3.53 -4.74 -20.17
CA PRO A 97 2.83 -4.48 -18.92
C PRO A 97 3.71 -4.67 -17.68
N VAL A 98 4.63 -5.64 -17.72
CA VAL A 98 5.55 -5.93 -16.60
C VAL A 98 6.51 -4.76 -16.40
N ARG A 99 7.05 -4.18 -17.47
CA ARG A 99 7.95 -3.03 -17.36
C ARG A 99 7.25 -1.81 -16.76
N ARG A 100 6.00 -1.54 -17.13
CA ARG A 100 5.19 -0.46 -16.54
C ARG A 100 4.95 -0.67 -15.05
N LEU A 101 4.70 -1.91 -14.63
CA LEU A 101 4.53 -2.22 -13.22
C LEU A 101 5.83 -2.04 -12.43
N ILE A 102 6.98 -2.39 -13.01
CA ILE A 102 8.29 -2.15 -12.39
C ILE A 102 8.58 -0.64 -12.28
N GLU A 103 8.32 0.12 -13.35
CA GLU A 103 8.45 1.58 -13.35
C GLU A 103 7.56 2.22 -12.27
N ALA A 104 6.29 1.79 -12.18
CA ALA A 104 5.35 2.28 -11.16
C ALA A 104 5.74 1.84 -9.74
N ALA A 105 6.25 0.63 -9.55
CA ALA A 105 6.75 0.17 -8.27
C ALA A 105 7.98 0.97 -7.82
N GLY A 106 8.84 1.39 -8.75
CA GLY A 106 9.93 2.33 -8.49
C GLY A 106 9.41 3.68 -8.00
N ALA A 107 8.46 4.28 -8.74
CA ALA A 107 7.83 5.55 -8.32
C ALA A 107 7.15 5.46 -6.95
N LEU A 108 6.45 4.34 -6.67
CA LEU A 108 5.83 4.10 -5.37
C LEU A 108 6.87 4.00 -4.24
N ALA A 109 8.02 3.35 -4.50
CA ALA A 109 9.13 3.26 -3.55
C ALA A 109 9.82 4.61 -3.31
N ASP A 110 9.86 5.48 -4.32
CA ASP A 110 10.36 6.84 -4.23
C ASP A 110 9.38 7.80 -3.52
N GLY A 111 8.19 7.32 -3.13
CA GLY A 111 7.21 8.05 -2.34
C GLY A 111 6.03 8.63 -3.13
N ASP A 112 5.91 8.35 -4.43
CA ASP A 112 4.72 8.72 -5.21
C ASP A 112 3.60 7.69 -5.03
N TYR A 113 2.77 7.88 -4.01
CA TYR A 113 1.63 7.02 -3.71
C TYR A 113 0.42 7.22 -4.64
N SER A 114 0.43 8.25 -5.48
CA SER A 114 -0.63 8.54 -6.44
C SER A 114 -0.53 7.70 -7.72
N VAL A 115 0.62 7.02 -7.94
CA VAL A 115 0.88 6.24 -9.14
C VAL A 115 -0.16 5.12 -9.31
N ARG A 116 -0.65 4.95 -10.54
CA ARG A 116 -1.59 3.88 -10.91
C ARG A 116 -1.16 3.22 -12.21
N VAL A 117 -1.45 1.93 -12.31
CA VAL A 117 -1.15 1.14 -13.51
C VAL A 117 -2.45 0.65 -14.14
N ASP A 118 -2.60 0.88 -15.44
CA ASP A 118 -3.74 0.37 -16.20
C ASP A 118 -3.72 -1.16 -16.29
N PRO A 119 -4.85 -1.85 -15.98
CA PRO A 119 -4.94 -3.29 -16.06
C PRO A 119 -4.83 -3.76 -17.52
N SER A 120 -3.64 -4.21 -17.91
CA SER A 120 -3.33 -4.66 -19.26
C SER A 120 -2.60 -6.00 -19.28
N GLY A 121 -2.69 -6.73 -20.39
CA GLY A 121 -2.05 -8.04 -20.54
C GLY A 121 -2.93 -9.21 -20.11
N SER A 122 -2.30 -10.29 -19.63
CA SER A 122 -2.99 -11.53 -19.24
C SER A 122 -3.82 -11.35 -17.97
N ALA A 123 -4.75 -12.25 -17.69
CA ALA A 123 -5.57 -12.21 -16.47
C ALA A 123 -4.70 -12.20 -15.19
N ALA A 124 -3.59 -12.97 -15.17
CA ALA A 124 -2.65 -12.98 -14.07
C ALA A 124 -1.98 -11.61 -13.86
N ILE A 125 -1.53 -10.96 -14.93
CA ILE A 125 -0.92 -9.61 -14.83
C ILE A 125 -1.95 -8.60 -14.34
N ARG A 126 -3.19 -8.64 -14.85
CA ARG A 126 -4.25 -7.74 -14.38
C ARG A 126 -4.56 -7.92 -12.90
N SER A 127 -4.53 -9.16 -12.39
CA SER A 127 -4.70 -9.43 -10.96
C SER A 127 -3.57 -8.80 -10.13
N VAL A 128 -2.32 -8.90 -10.56
CA VAL A 128 -1.20 -8.25 -9.86
C VAL A 128 -1.30 -6.72 -9.91
N VAL A 129 -1.67 -6.16 -11.06
CA VAL A 129 -1.91 -4.72 -11.22
C VAL A 129 -3.02 -4.24 -10.29
N ALA A 130 -4.10 -5.01 -10.13
CA ALA A 130 -5.17 -4.69 -9.20
C ALA A 130 -4.66 -4.66 -7.75
N SER A 131 -3.90 -5.68 -7.33
CA SER A 131 -3.31 -5.71 -5.98
C SER A 131 -2.30 -4.59 -5.74
N PHE A 132 -1.52 -4.23 -6.76
CA PHE A 132 -0.62 -3.08 -6.70
C PHE A 132 -1.39 -1.76 -6.50
N ASN A 133 -2.44 -1.52 -7.30
CA ASN A 133 -3.24 -0.31 -7.18
C ASN A 133 -3.96 -0.22 -5.82
N ASP A 134 -4.47 -1.33 -5.28
CA ASP A 134 -5.05 -1.38 -3.93
C ASP A 134 -4.00 -1.01 -2.86
N MET A 135 -2.81 -1.58 -2.95
CA MET A 135 -1.70 -1.24 -2.04
C MET A 135 -1.31 0.24 -2.13
N ALA A 136 -1.16 0.78 -3.35
CA ALA A 136 -0.84 2.18 -3.58
C ALA A 136 -1.91 3.12 -2.99
N GLN A 137 -3.19 2.78 -3.15
CA GLN A 137 -4.30 3.55 -2.57
C GLN A 137 -4.29 3.53 -1.04
N ARG A 138 -3.96 2.39 -0.41
CA ARG A 138 -3.83 2.30 1.05
C ARG A 138 -2.68 3.16 1.56
N LEU A 139 -1.54 3.12 0.88
CA LEU A 139 -0.37 3.95 1.20
C LEU A 139 -0.70 5.45 1.08
N GLU A 140 -1.37 5.85 0.00
CA GLU A 140 -1.81 7.23 -0.22
C GLU A 140 -2.76 7.70 0.88
N THR A 141 -3.77 6.88 1.23
CA THR A 141 -4.72 7.19 2.29
C THR A 141 -4.02 7.33 3.65
N ALA A 142 -3.09 6.43 3.98
CA ALA A 142 -2.32 6.49 5.21
C ALA A 142 -1.42 7.74 5.27
N ASP A 143 -0.78 8.11 4.16
CA ASP A 143 0.04 9.32 4.10
C ASP A 143 -0.80 10.60 4.22
N GLU A 144 -1.97 10.65 3.58
CA GLU A 144 -2.92 11.76 3.76
C GLU A 144 -3.37 11.92 5.21
N GLN A 145 -3.72 10.81 5.87
CA GLN A 145 -4.09 10.79 7.29
C GLN A 145 -2.94 11.28 8.17
N ARG A 146 -1.72 10.80 7.92
CA ARG A 146 -0.52 11.26 8.61
C ARG A 146 -0.30 12.76 8.46
N ARG A 147 -0.44 13.29 7.24
CA ARG A 147 -0.27 14.73 6.97
C ARG A 147 -1.33 15.57 7.67
N ARG A 148 -2.60 15.13 7.67
CA ARG A 148 -3.69 15.80 8.39
C ARG A 148 -3.42 15.84 9.88
N LEU A 149 -3.07 14.70 10.48
CA LEU A 149 -2.70 14.63 11.90
C LEU A 149 -1.56 15.60 12.25
N LEU A 150 -0.49 15.62 11.45
CA LEU A 150 0.62 16.54 11.68
C LEU A 150 0.21 18.02 11.56
N ALA A 151 -0.70 18.34 10.64
CA ALA A 151 -1.23 19.69 10.50
C ALA A 151 -2.09 20.09 11.71
N ASP A 152 -2.98 19.19 12.15
CA ASP A 152 -3.88 19.40 13.29
C ASP A 152 -3.07 19.60 14.57
N LEU A 153 -2.06 18.76 14.83
CA LEU A 153 -1.13 18.91 15.96
C LEU A 153 -0.38 20.26 15.90
N GLY A 154 0.08 20.65 14.72
CA GLY A 154 0.75 21.93 14.54
C GLY A 154 -0.16 23.12 14.87
N HIS A 155 -1.47 23.00 14.61
CA HIS A 155 -2.46 24.02 14.99
C HIS A 155 -2.78 23.97 16.49
N GLU A 156 -3.02 22.79 17.03
CA GLU A 156 -3.35 22.61 18.45
C GLU A 156 -2.20 22.99 19.39
N LEU A 157 -0.93 22.85 18.96
CA LEU A 157 0.24 23.32 19.72
C LEU A 157 0.51 24.83 19.54
N ARG A 158 0.05 25.44 18.45
CA ARG A 158 0.30 26.87 18.21
C ARG A 158 -0.46 27.76 19.19
N THR A 159 -1.71 27.41 19.47
CA THR A 159 -2.56 28.13 20.42
C THR A 159 -1.92 28.22 21.82
N PRO A 160 -1.57 27.10 22.48
CA PRO A 160 -0.93 27.12 23.79
C PRO A 160 0.39 27.88 23.80
N LEU A 161 1.21 27.66 22.77
CA LEU A 161 2.48 28.36 22.65
C LEU A 161 2.31 29.87 22.51
N THR A 162 1.27 30.31 21.80
CA THR A 162 0.95 31.74 21.62
C THR A 162 0.48 32.36 22.94
N VAL A 163 -0.35 31.64 23.70
CA VAL A 163 -0.80 32.08 25.04
C VAL A 163 0.39 32.20 25.99
N VAL A 164 1.22 31.14 26.12
CA VAL A 164 2.41 31.15 26.96
C VAL A 164 3.33 32.31 26.61
N ARG A 165 3.58 32.50 25.31
CA ARG A 165 4.43 33.60 24.85
C ARG A 165 3.83 34.97 25.18
N GLY A 166 2.55 35.17 24.93
CA GLY A 166 1.87 36.44 25.19
C GLY A 166 1.85 36.80 26.68
N GLU A 167 1.64 35.82 27.55
CA GLU A 167 1.69 36.02 29.00
C GLU A 167 3.10 36.35 29.49
N ILE A 168 4.13 35.66 28.98
CA ILE A 168 5.52 35.99 29.31
C ILE A 168 5.88 37.39 28.81
N GLU A 169 5.47 37.78 27.60
CA GLU A 169 5.68 39.14 27.06
C GLU A 169 4.98 40.20 27.94
N ALA A 170 3.72 39.96 28.33
CA ALA A 170 2.96 40.86 29.20
C ALA A 170 3.58 41.03 30.59
N MET A 171 4.15 39.96 31.16
CA MET A 171 4.91 40.03 32.41
C MET A 171 6.20 40.82 32.28
N LEU A 172 6.94 40.62 31.18
CA LEU A 172 8.19 41.32 30.92
C LEU A 172 7.97 42.83 30.69
N ASP A 173 6.86 43.19 30.04
CA ASP A 173 6.46 44.58 29.82
C ASP A 173 5.81 45.23 31.06
N GLY A 174 5.64 44.47 32.15
CA GLY A 174 5.05 44.93 33.41
C GLY A 174 3.54 45.18 33.35
N VAL A 175 2.86 44.65 32.33
CA VAL A 175 1.40 44.70 32.18
C VAL A 175 0.73 43.70 33.14
N HIS A 176 1.30 42.50 33.26
CA HIS A 176 0.90 41.49 34.25
C HIS A 176 1.96 41.36 35.35
N GLU A 177 1.51 41.21 36.60
CA GLU A 177 2.42 40.91 37.71
C GLU A 177 2.87 39.45 37.66
N ILE A 178 4.12 39.19 38.07
CA ILE A 178 4.62 37.83 38.21
C ILE A 178 4.11 37.28 39.55
N ASP A 179 2.92 36.69 39.51
CA ASP A 179 2.28 36.08 40.66
C ASP A 179 1.98 34.58 40.45
N GLU A 180 1.49 33.94 41.50
CA GLU A 180 1.19 32.51 41.48
C GLU A 180 0.03 32.18 40.51
N GLU A 181 -0.89 33.11 40.26
CA GLU A 181 -2.04 32.91 39.40
C GLU A 181 -1.60 32.77 37.94
N HIS A 182 -0.82 33.73 37.43
CA HIS A 182 -0.35 33.68 36.05
C HIS A 182 0.67 32.56 35.82
N LEU A 183 1.52 32.25 36.81
CA LEU A 183 2.42 31.09 36.75
C LEU A 183 1.64 29.76 36.67
N ARG A 184 0.51 29.63 37.39
CA ARG A 184 -0.37 28.47 37.25
C ARG A 184 -1.03 28.40 35.87
N LEU A 185 -1.41 29.53 35.29
CA LEU A 185 -1.95 29.59 33.93
C LEU A 185 -0.92 29.10 32.90
N LEU A 186 0.32 29.60 32.97
CA LEU A 186 1.42 29.12 32.14
C LEU A 186 1.67 27.61 32.31
N MET A 187 1.65 27.12 33.55
CA MET A 187 1.84 25.70 33.85
C MET A 187 0.71 24.82 33.30
N ASN A 188 -0.52 25.30 33.35
CA ASN A 188 -1.67 24.60 32.74
C ASN A 188 -1.46 24.44 31.24
N GLU A 189 -1.00 25.50 30.56
CA GLU A 189 -0.78 25.46 29.12
C GLU A 189 0.37 24.51 28.73
N VAL A 190 1.44 24.46 29.54
CA VAL A 190 2.50 23.44 29.40
C VAL A 190 1.93 22.03 29.57
N THR A 191 1.08 21.82 30.58
CA THR A 191 0.43 20.52 30.82
C THR A 191 -0.46 20.09 29.66
N VAL A 192 -1.15 21.03 29.01
CA VAL A 192 -1.94 20.76 27.79
C VAL A 192 -1.03 20.28 26.66
N MET A 193 0.09 20.97 26.41
CA MET A 193 1.06 20.55 25.39
C MET A 193 1.66 19.17 25.68
N GLU A 194 1.97 18.86 26.95
CA GLU A 194 2.46 17.54 27.36
C GLU A 194 1.45 16.42 27.07
N ARG A 195 0.16 16.65 27.35
CA ARG A 195 -0.91 15.68 27.04
C ARG A 195 -1.01 15.43 25.54
N LEU A 196 -1.00 16.48 24.72
CA LEU A 196 -1.03 16.35 23.26
C LEU A 196 0.16 15.55 22.71
N LEU A 197 1.35 15.76 23.29
CA LEU A 197 2.54 15.00 22.92
C LEU A 197 2.45 13.51 23.31
N GLU A 198 1.89 13.21 24.49
CA GLU A 198 1.70 11.82 24.93
C GLU A 198 0.62 11.11 24.11
N ASP A 199 -0.45 11.80 23.71
CA ASP A 199 -1.47 11.29 22.81
C ASP A 199 -0.86 10.96 21.43
N LEU A 200 -0.01 11.84 20.90
CA LEU A 200 0.73 11.59 19.66
C LEU A 200 1.67 10.39 19.78
N ARG A 201 2.37 10.27 20.90
CA ARG A 201 3.25 9.12 21.16
C ARG A 201 2.47 7.82 21.18
N THR A 202 1.32 7.81 21.86
CA THR A 202 0.42 6.65 21.92
C THR A 202 -0.07 6.26 20.53
N LEU A 203 -0.50 7.24 19.73
CA LEU A 203 -0.94 7.00 18.35
C LEU A 203 0.20 6.46 17.47
N SER A 204 1.42 6.98 17.62
CA SER A 204 2.61 6.47 16.91
C SER A 204 2.94 5.03 17.28
N LEU A 205 2.73 4.61 18.54
CA LEU A 205 2.91 3.22 18.96
C LEU A 205 1.86 2.29 18.35
N ILE A 206 0.61 2.77 18.21
CA ILE A 206 -0.47 2.04 17.54
C ILE A 206 -0.12 1.82 16.06
N ASP A 207 0.28 2.88 15.35
CA ASP A 207 0.62 2.81 13.92
C ASP A 207 1.82 1.90 13.65
N ALA A 208 2.81 1.88 14.56
CA ALA A 208 3.94 0.98 14.46
C ALA A 208 3.60 -0.48 14.81
N GLY A 209 2.38 -0.77 15.25
CA GLY A 209 1.98 -2.08 15.77
C GLY A 209 2.73 -2.49 17.04
N ARG A 210 3.27 -1.52 17.79
CA ARG A 210 4.09 -1.72 18.99
C ARG A 210 3.36 -1.40 20.29
N LEU A 211 2.06 -1.12 20.23
CA LEU A 211 1.25 -0.98 21.43
C LEU A 211 1.00 -2.37 22.03
N GLU A 212 1.72 -2.69 23.10
CA GLU A 212 1.49 -3.92 23.86
C GLU A 212 0.26 -3.77 24.75
N LEU A 213 -0.74 -4.64 24.54
CA LEU A 213 -1.95 -4.68 25.37
C LEU A 213 -1.80 -5.76 26.43
N HIS A 214 -1.66 -5.33 27.69
CA HIS A 214 -1.77 -6.24 28.84
C HIS A 214 -3.24 -6.52 29.14
N ARG A 215 -3.71 -7.68 28.68
CA ARG A 215 -5.10 -8.09 28.88
C ARG A 215 -5.20 -8.94 30.14
N GLU A 216 -6.02 -8.50 31.08
CA GLU A 216 -6.34 -9.24 32.30
C GLU A 216 -7.86 -9.22 32.57
N PRO A 217 -8.41 -10.21 33.29
CA PRO A 217 -9.79 -10.15 33.76
C PRO A 217 -9.96 -8.97 34.74
N THR A 218 -10.83 -8.03 34.38
CA THR A 218 -11.09 -6.81 35.18
C THR A 218 -12.56 -6.71 35.52
N ASP A 219 -12.87 -6.38 36.79
CA ASP A 219 -14.24 -6.04 37.21
C ASP A 219 -14.59 -4.64 36.70
N LEU A 220 -15.50 -4.57 35.73
CA LEU A 220 -15.94 -3.31 35.12
C LEU A 220 -16.67 -2.41 36.10
N THR A 221 -17.39 -2.96 37.09
CA THR A 221 -18.11 -2.16 38.09
C THR A 221 -17.11 -1.44 38.98
N ALA A 222 -16.13 -2.16 39.51
CA ALA A 222 -15.07 -1.58 40.34
C ALA A 222 -14.23 -0.54 39.57
N LEU A 223 -13.90 -0.82 38.30
CA LEU A 223 -13.15 0.11 37.45
C LEU A 223 -13.92 1.43 37.22
N VAL A 224 -15.21 1.34 36.91
CA VAL A 224 -16.04 2.52 36.67
C VAL A 224 -16.24 3.32 37.95
N GLU A 225 -16.42 2.67 39.10
CA GLU A 225 -16.53 3.34 40.39
C GLU A 225 -15.25 4.10 40.76
N ASP A 226 -14.07 3.49 40.57
CA ASP A 226 -12.77 4.12 40.85
C ASP A 226 -12.55 5.37 39.98
N VAL A 227 -12.85 5.26 38.68
CA VAL A 227 -12.81 6.40 37.75
C VAL A 227 -13.81 7.48 38.18
N ALA A 228 -15.04 7.11 38.53
CA ALA A 228 -16.08 8.04 38.94
C ALA A 228 -15.73 8.77 40.26
N ASP A 229 -15.09 8.09 41.21
CA ASP A 229 -14.58 8.69 42.45
C ASP A 229 -13.42 9.67 42.17
N GLY A 230 -12.55 9.35 41.21
CA GLY A 230 -11.51 10.26 40.71
C GLY A 230 -12.09 11.57 40.15
N TYR A 231 -13.13 11.49 39.32
CA TYR A 231 -13.79 12.67 38.75
C TYR A 231 -14.68 13.42 39.75
N ARG A 232 -15.35 12.73 40.68
CA ARG A 232 -16.16 13.37 41.73
C ARG A 232 -15.34 14.30 42.62
N ARG A 233 -14.11 13.91 42.96
CA ARG A 233 -13.17 14.79 43.70
C ARG A 233 -12.90 16.09 42.94
N ARG A 234 -12.55 15.99 41.65
CA ARG A 234 -12.32 17.16 40.78
C ARG A 234 -13.57 18.04 40.61
N ALA A 235 -14.75 17.42 40.49
CA ALA A 235 -16.02 18.14 40.34
C ALA A 235 -16.37 18.92 41.63
N SER A 236 -16.12 18.32 42.80
CA SER A 236 -16.35 18.98 44.09
C SER A 236 -15.43 20.19 44.32
N GLU A 237 -14.18 20.13 43.84
CA GLU A 237 -13.24 21.26 43.87
C GLU A 237 -13.65 22.39 42.91
N ALA A 238 -14.30 22.05 41.80
CA ALA A 238 -14.81 23.01 40.81
C ALA A 238 -16.24 23.52 41.09
N ALA A 239 -16.87 23.10 42.20
CA ALA A 239 -18.26 23.41 42.56
C ALA A 239 -19.32 23.02 41.50
N VAL A 240 -19.02 21.99 40.69
CA VAL A 240 -19.96 21.43 39.70
C VAL A 240 -20.48 20.11 40.27
N SER A 241 -21.80 19.97 40.45
CA SER A 241 -22.42 18.74 40.99
C SER A 241 -22.73 17.72 39.91
#